data_AF-F0ZG75-F1
#
_entry.id   AF-F0ZG75-F1
#
_cell.length_a   1.000
_cell.length_b   1.000
_cell.length_c   1.000
_cell.angle_alpha   90.00
_cell.angle_beta   90.00
_cell.angle_gamma   90.00
#
_symmetry.space_group_name_H-M   'P 1'
#
loop_
_entity.id
_entity.type
_entity.pdbx_description
1 polymer ?
#
loop_
_entity_poly.entity_id
_entity_poly.type
_entity_poly.pdbx_seq_one_letter_code
_entity_poly.pdbx_strand_id
1 'polypeptide(L)'
;MKLLLSLILLVFTVFYYSNAEVTATTPEKCLNSLQKYFVDGQNCGIEITYIDPSGKVVYARGNSKTGYLFSPDLANVDSYAALSSQNEDCFEGKKQIFSDKKTVEGFYDSRSFRISKAGVATVNNEGTLRTFPLTDCNDQGNIFNGYTDTGRLYTFHLNSATKYDLVASQCNGNGGTSTTESTLTTTTTGGSTTTGGSSTTGGNDNTDFSKIQYDASVENTWTENGQTYSYVTVKINNSGLPNVNKLVFELTATPKENSVWGAEKNSNGYYAIPAGYPLTETQKYVFNFIMLGSQKPTFRTISIN
;
A
#
# COMPACT_ATOMS: atom_id res chain seq x y z
N MET A 1 -60.26 -12.56 21.17
CA MET A 1 -59.49 -11.38 21.62
C MET A 1 -58.12 -11.73 22.22
N LYS A 2 -58.01 -12.68 23.17
CA LYS A 2 -56.71 -13.07 23.77
C LYS A 2 -55.65 -13.57 22.76
N LEU A 3 -56.04 -14.38 21.78
CA LEU A 3 -55.11 -14.94 20.78
C LEU A 3 -54.49 -13.87 19.85
N LEU A 4 -55.28 -12.87 19.46
CA LEU A 4 -54.84 -11.76 18.61
C LEU A 4 -53.84 -10.87 19.35
N LEU A 5 -54.07 -10.61 20.64
CA LEU A 5 -53.17 -9.81 21.47
C LEU A 5 -51.81 -10.51 21.66
N SER A 6 -51.79 -11.82 21.87
CA SER A 6 -50.55 -12.60 21.98
C SER A 6 -49.76 -12.64 20.67
N LEU A 7 -50.43 -12.71 19.51
CA LEU A 7 -49.76 -12.69 18.21
C LEU A 7 -49.14 -11.31 17.93
N ILE A 8 -49.86 -10.23 18.24
CA ILE A 8 -49.33 -8.86 18.10
C ILE A 8 -48.11 -8.67 19.00
N LEU A 9 -48.15 -9.15 20.25
CA LEU A 9 -47.01 -9.05 21.16
C LEU A 9 -45.79 -9.82 20.65
N LEU A 10 -45.99 -11.02 20.08
CA LEU A 10 -44.93 -11.84 19.51
C LEU A 10 -44.30 -11.18 18.26
N VAL A 11 -45.13 -10.61 17.39
CA VAL A 11 -44.63 -9.89 16.20
C VAL A 11 -43.85 -8.65 16.63
N PHE A 12 -44.35 -7.89 17.61
CA PHE A 12 -43.62 -6.74 18.14
C PHE A 12 -42.31 -7.14 18.79
N THR A 13 -42.24 -8.22 19.57
CA THR A 13 -40.96 -8.67 20.16
C THR A 13 -39.99 -9.13 19.08
N VAL A 14 -40.43 -9.91 18.08
CA VAL A 14 -39.56 -10.31 16.97
C VAL A 14 -39.01 -9.10 16.21
N PHE A 15 -39.84 -8.09 15.92
CA PHE A 15 -39.41 -6.84 15.27
C PHE A 15 -38.52 -5.96 16.17
N TYR A 16 -38.74 -5.97 17.49
CA TYR A 16 -37.89 -5.21 18.43
C TYR A 16 -36.50 -5.85 18.57
N TYR A 17 -36.41 -7.18 18.56
CA TYR A 17 -35.13 -7.90 18.63
C TYR A 17 -34.37 -7.91 17.31
N SER A 18 -35.05 -7.81 16.15
CA SER A 18 -34.38 -7.78 14.84
C SER A 18 -33.79 -6.42 14.47
N ASN A 19 -34.09 -5.35 15.22
CA ASN A 19 -33.52 -4.01 15.02
C ASN A 19 -32.48 -3.61 16.06
N ALA A 20 -32.13 -4.51 17.00
CA ALA A 20 -30.94 -4.33 17.80
C ALA A 20 -29.72 -4.67 16.93
N GLU A 21 -29.38 -3.77 16.00
CA GLU A 21 -28.04 -3.74 15.42
C GLU A 21 -27.07 -3.55 16.58
N VAL A 22 -26.54 -4.67 17.09
CA VAL A 22 -25.43 -4.63 18.00
C VAL A 22 -24.31 -4.02 17.19
N THR A 23 -24.11 -2.70 17.31
CA THR A 23 -22.87 -2.04 16.89
C THR A 23 -21.78 -2.69 17.71
N ALA A 24 -21.20 -3.76 17.17
CA ALA A 24 -20.17 -4.51 17.81
C ALA A 24 -18.99 -3.55 18.02
N THR A 25 -18.68 -3.27 19.28
CA THR A 25 -17.49 -2.50 19.64
C THR A 25 -16.35 -3.47 19.86
N THR A 26 -15.13 -3.07 19.50
CA THR A 26 -13.96 -3.90 19.77
C THR A 26 -13.79 -4.15 21.27
N PRO A 27 -13.58 -5.41 21.71
CA PRO A 27 -13.38 -5.71 23.13
C PRO A 27 -12.21 -4.92 23.71
N GLU A 28 -12.36 -4.44 24.95
CA GLU A 28 -11.35 -3.61 25.63
C GLU A 28 -9.98 -4.30 25.71
N LYS A 29 -9.96 -5.62 25.96
CA LYS A 29 -8.72 -6.42 25.93
C LYS A 29 -7.96 -6.22 24.61
N CYS A 30 -8.66 -6.25 23.49
CA CYS A 30 -8.05 -6.10 22.17
C CYS A 30 -7.60 -4.67 21.91
N LEU A 31 -8.37 -3.66 22.35
CA LEU A 31 -7.95 -2.26 22.29
C LEU A 31 -6.64 -2.04 23.05
N ASN A 32 -6.53 -2.60 24.26
CA ASN A 32 -5.34 -2.51 25.09
C ASN A 32 -4.13 -3.20 24.44
N SER A 33 -4.33 -4.41 23.89
CA SER A 33 -3.29 -5.12 23.15
C SER A 33 -2.82 -4.38 21.89
N LEU A 34 -3.71 -3.64 21.23
CA LEU A 34 -3.42 -2.93 19.99
C LEU A 34 -2.56 -1.68 20.20
N GLN A 35 -2.62 -1.04 21.39
CA GLN A 35 -1.93 0.23 21.67
C GLN A 35 -0.42 0.18 21.35
N LYS A 36 0.25 -0.95 21.62
CA LYS A 36 1.69 -1.12 21.41
C LYS A 36 2.16 -1.02 19.95
N TYR A 37 1.23 -1.05 19.00
CA TYR A 37 1.54 -0.93 17.57
C TYR A 37 1.42 0.52 17.06
N PHE A 38 0.77 1.42 17.80
CA PHE A 38 0.62 2.84 17.41
C PHE A 38 1.81 3.69 17.87
N VAL A 39 3.01 3.33 17.44
CA VAL A 39 4.22 4.12 17.70
C VAL A 39 4.50 5.05 16.51
N ASP A 40 4.45 6.36 16.76
CA ASP A 40 4.68 7.39 15.73
C ASP A 40 6.01 7.16 15.00
N GLY A 41 5.96 7.15 13.67
CA GLY A 41 7.15 6.98 12.85
C GLY A 41 7.58 5.52 12.62
N GLN A 42 7.12 4.57 13.44
CA GLN A 42 7.59 3.19 13.45
C GLN A 42 6.78 2.29 12.51
N ASN A 43 7.47 1.38 11.82
CA ASN A 43 6.80 0.36 11.01
C ASN A 43 6.30 -0.81 11.88
N CYS A 44 5.15 -1.33 11.50
CA CYS A 44 4.51 -2.52 12.02
C CYS A 44 4.32 -3.50 10.86
N GLY A 45 4.98 -4.65 10.91
CA GLY A 45 4.72 -5.73 9.98
C GLY A 45 3.32 -6.28 10.22
N ILE A 46 2.60 -6.54 9.15
CA ILE A 46 1.27 -7.14 9.21
C ILE A 46 1.11 -8.27 8.20
N GLU A 47 0.51 -9.36 8.68
CA GLU A 47 0.02 -10.46 7.85
C GLU A 47 -1.50 -10.46 7.92
N ILE A 48 -2.15 -10.68 6.78
CA ILE A 48 -3.60 -10.68 6.65
C ILE A 48 -4.00 -11.99 6.00
N THR A 49 -4.87 -12.74 6.68
CA THR A 49 -5.48 -13.96 6.15
C THR A 49 -6.99 -13.79 6.10
N TYR A 50 -7.61 -14.13 4.98
CA TYR A 50 -9.07 -14.17 4.85
C TYR A 50 -9.52 -15.26 3.89
N ILE A 51 -10.80 -15.64 3.96
CA ILE A 51 -11.43 -16.54 2.98
C ILE A 51 -12.27 -15.69 2.02
N ASP A 52 -12.09 -15.84 0.72
CA ASP A 52 -12.88 -15.11 -0.29
C ASP A 52 -14.27 -15.70 -0.54
N PRO A 53 -15.17 -14.98 -1.24
CA PRO A 53 -16.52 -15.48 -1.51
C PRO A 53 -16.54 -16.80 -2.30
N SER A 54 -15.45 -17.16 -2.97
CA SER A 54 -15.29 -18.43 -3.66
C SER A 54 -14.67 -19.54 -2.80
N GLY A 55 -14.47 -19.29 -1.50
CA GLY A 55 -13.94 -20.25 -0.54
C GLY A 55 -12.43 -20.37 -0.53
N LYS A 56 -11.70 -19.48 -1.20
CA LYS A 56 -10.24 -19.55 -1.27
C LYS A 56 -9.61 -18.81 -0.11
N VAL A 57 -8.52 -19.36 0.41
CA VAL A 57 -7.72 -18.68 1.42
C VAL A 57 -6.78 -17.71 0.72
N VAL A 58 -6.83 -16.46 1.12
CA VAL A 58 -5.90 -15.43 0.67
C VAL A 58 -5.00 -15.04 1.83
N TYR A 59 -3.72 -14.94 1.54
CA TYR A 59 -2.66 -14.60 2.48
C TYR A 59 -1.87 -13.41 1.95
N ALA A 60 -1.79 -12.32 2.70
CA ALA A 60 -1.03 -11.14 2.35
C ALA A 60 -0.04 -10.78 3.46
N ARG A 61 1.13 -10.25 3.09
CA ARG A 61 2.05 -9.57 4.02
C ARG A 61 2.33 -8.19 3.51
N GLY A 62 2.50 -7.26 4.44
CA GLY A 62 3.00 -5.94 4.16
C GLY A 62 3.39 -5.23 5.44
N ASN A 63 3.54 -3.92 5.32
CA ASN A 63 3.92 -3.07 6.43
C ASN A 63 2.90 -1.95 6.60
N SER A 64 2.68 -1.58 7.85
CA SER A 64 1.86 -0.46 8.25
C SER A 64 2.65 0.50 9.12
N LYS A 65 2.18 1.74 9.22
CA LYS A 65 2.78 2.77 10.05
C LYS A 65 1.70 3.71 10.55
N THR A 66 1.92 4.27 11.73
CA THR A 66 1.22 5.47 12.15
C THR A 66 2.19 6.65 12.13
N GLY A 67 1.67 7.83 11.85
CA GLY A 67 2.34 9.04 12.28
C GLY A 67 1.69 10.33 11.86
N TYR A 68 2.15 11.42 12.49
CA TYR A 68 1.51 12.74 12.40
C TYR A 68 1.32 13.26 10.96
N LEU A 69 2.25 12.94 10.05
CA LEU A 69 2.19 13.33 8.64
C LEU A 69 1.70 12.23 7.68
N PHE A 70 1.33 11.08 8.22
CA PHE A 70 0.98 9.90 7.43
C PHE A 70 -0.44 9.41 7.71
N SER A 71 -0.69 8.97 8.94
CA SER A 71 -1.98 8.45 9.37
C SER A 71 -2.04 8.37 10.90
N PRO A 72 -3.10 8.86 11.56
CA PRO A 72 -3.32 8.61 12.99
C PRO A 72 -3.62 7.13 13.31
N ASP A 73 -3.99 6.35 12.29
CA ASP A 73 -4.25 4.92 12.34
C ASP A 73 -3.02 4.12 11.84
N LEU A 74 -3.00 2.81 12.09
CA LEU A 74 -2.08 1.91 11.40
C LEU A 74 -2.53 1.80 9.96
N ALA A 75 -1.87 2.51 9.04
CA ALA A 75 -2.17 2.49 7.62
C ALA A 75 -1.03 1.85 6.84
N ASN A 76 -1.32 1.24 5.70
CA ASN A 76 -0.27 0.58 4.92
C ASN A 76 0.71 1.57 4.29
N VAL A 77 2.00 1.29 4.41
CA VAL A 77 3.07 2.08 3.79
C VAL A 77 3.56 1.53 2.46
N ASP A 78 3.31 0.25 2.21
CA ASP A 78 3.75 -0.47 1.02
C ASP A 78 2.53 -1.07 0.27
N SER A 79 2.75 -1.52 -0.97
CA SER A 79 1.80 -2.40 -1.68
C SER A 79 1.80 -3.79 -1.05
N TYR A 80 0.64 -4.44 -0.93
CA TYR A 80 0.55 -5.79 -0.35
C TYR A 80 0.37 -6.79 -1.48
N ALA A 81 1.44 -7.51 -1.79
CA ALA A 81 1.34 -8.72 -2.57
C ALA A 81 0.64 -9.80 -1.73
N ALA A 82 -0.31 -10.49 -2.35
CA ALA A 82 -1.03 -11.59 -1.71
C ALA A 82 -0.83 -12.88 -2.51
N LEU A 83 -0.97 -14.02 -1.83
CA LEU A 83 -1.09 -15.34 -2.41
C LEU A 83 -2.51 -15.83 -2.19
N SER A 84 -3.03 -16.56 -3.16
CA SER A 84 -4.34 -17.22 -3.06
C SER A 84 -4.16 -18.72 -3.10
N SER A 85 -5.01 -19.47 -2.39
CA SER A 85 -5.03 -20.93 -2.44
C SER A 85 -5.38 -21.51 -3.82
N GLN A 86 -5.79 -20.64 -4.76
CA GLN A 86 -5.96 -20.99 -6.17
C GLN A 86 -4.65 -21.10 -6.94
N ASN A 87 -3.64 -20.40 -6.47
CA ASN A 87 -2.36 -20.33 -7.11
C ASN A 87 -1.54 -21.51 -6.60
N GLU A 88 -1.85 -22.72 -7.03
CA GLU A 88 -1.08 -23.91 -6.63
C GLU A 88 0.15 -24.06 -7.53
N ASP A 89 1.25 -24.55 -6.95
CA ASP A 89 2.47 -24.92 -7.67
C ASP A 89 3.13 -26.13 -7.00
N CYS A 90 4.11 -26.74 -7.67
CA CYS A 90 4.90 -27.82 -7.14
C CYS A 90 6.20 -27.28 -6.53
N PHE A 91 6.43 -27.57 -5.25
CA PHE A 91 7.71 -27.35 -4.57
C PHE A 91 8.30 -28.71 -4.20
N GLU A 92 9.53 -28.99 -4.65
CA GLU A 92 10.21 -30.28 -4.46
C GLU A 92 9.35 -31.50 -4.85
N GLY A 93 8.58 -31.38 -5.95
CA GLY A 93 7.71 -32.44 -6.45
C GLY A 93 6.41 -32.64 -5.65
N LYS A 94 6.15 -31.82 -4.62
CA LYS A 94 4.90 -31.82 -3.86
C LYS A 94 4.05 -30.61 -4.22
N LYS A 95 2.76 -30.86 -4.46
CA LYS A 95 1.79 -29.79 -4.69
C LYS A 95 1.56 -29.01 -3.39
N GLN A 96 1.85 -27.70 -3.42
CA GLN A 96 1.54 -26.78 -2.33
C GLN A 96 0.35 -25.90 -2.71
N ILE A 97 -0.51 -25.62 -1.73
CA ILE A 97 -1.73 -24.85 -1.94
C ILE A 97 -1.46 -23.36 -2.19
N PHE A 98 -0.26 -22.87 -1.89
CA PHE A 98 0.16 -21.49 -2.17
C PHE A 98 1.43 -21.50 -3.01
N SER A 99 1.37 -20.87 -4.18
CA SER A 99 2.48 -20.65 -5.10
C SER A 99 2.98 -19.23 -4.87
N ASP A 100 4.18 -19.14 -4.33
CA ASP A 100 4.96 -17.92 -4.23
C ASP A 100 5.35 -17.33 -5.60
N LYS A 101 5.14 -18.03 -6.71
CA LYS A 101 5.38 -17.51 -8.07
C LYS A 101 4.18 -16.82 -8.69
N LYS A 102 3.00 -16.95 -8.07
CA LYS A 102 1.74 -16.44 -8.58
C LYS A 102 1.10 -15.59 -7.48
N THR A 103 1.32 -14.29 -7.56
CA THR A 103 0.67 -13.33 -6.68
C THR A 103 -0.73 -12.97 -7.20
N VAL A 104 -1.60 -12.59 -6.28
CA VAL A 104 -2.84 -11.87 -6.59
C VAL A 104 -2.72 -10.44 -6.06
N GLU A 105 -3.41 -9.51 -6.69
CA GLU A 105 -3.49 -8.13 -6.22
C GLU A 105 -4.22 -8.11 -4.86
N GLY A 106 -3.51 -7.71 -3.79
CA GLY A 106 -4.05 -7.63 -2.44
C GLY A 106 -4.64 -6.25 -2.15
N PHE A 107 -3.76 -5.28 -1.88
CA PHE A 107 -4.12 -3.90 -1.53
C PHE A 107 -3.39 -2.91 -2.43
N TYR A 108 -4.12 -1.89 -2.90
CA TYR A 108 -3.64 -1.00 -3.96
C TYR A 108 -2.90 0.23 -3.42
N ASP A 109 -3.34 0.84 -2.31
CA ASP A 109 -2.78 2.12 -1.82
C ASP A 109 -2.82 2.23 -0.29
N SER A 110 -2.24 3.30 0.28
CA SER A 110 -2.20 3.57 1.73
C SER A 110 -3.57 3.70 2.42
N ARG A 111 -4.65 3.76 1.64
CA ARG A 111 -6.04 3.83 2.10
C ARG A 111 -6.73 2.47 2.00
N SER A 112 -6.07 1.51 1.37
CA SER A 112 -6.62 0.18 1.12
C SER A 112 -6.55 -0.71 2.36
N PHE A 113 -5.78 -0.32 3.36
CA PHE A 113 -5.79 -0.97 4.66
C PHE A 113 -5.55 0.06 5.77
N ARG A 114 -6.40 0.02 6.80
CA ARG A 114 -6.15 0.71 8.08
C ARG A 114 -6.71 -0.07 9.26
N ILE A 115 -6.06 0.05 10.42
CA ILE A 115 -6.66 -0.28 11.72
C ILE A 115 -6.57 0.95 12.61
N SER A 116 -7.72 1.43 13.06
CA SER A 116 -7.81 2.58 13.95
C SER A 116 -7.50 2.23 15.41
N LYS A 117 -7.17 3.24 16.22
CA LYS A 117 -6.99 3.09 17.67
C LYS A 117 -8.23 2.58 18.40
N ALA A 118 -9.41 2.75 17.80
CA ALA A 118 -10.68 2.23 18.29
C ALA A 118 -10.93 0.76 17.87
N GLY A 119 -9.94 0.09 17.26
CA GLY A 119 -10.06 -1.30 16.85
C GLY A 119 -10.93 -1.51 15.61
N VAL A 120 -11.23 -0.45 14.85
CA VAL A 120 -11.96 -0.59 13.58
C VAL A 120 -10.97 -0.82 12.45
N ALA A 121 -11.07 -1.98 11.80
CA ALA A 121 -10.35 -2.31 10.57
C ALA A 121 -11.11 -1.77 9.36
N THR A 122 -10.38 -1.21 8.39
CA THR A 122 -10.91 -0.91 7.07
C THR A 122 -10.01 -1.55 6.03
N VAL A 123 -10.63 -2.25 5.09
CA VAL A 123 -9.95 -3.10 4.12
C VAL A 123 -10.62 -2.85 2.76
N ASN A 124 -9.84 -2.39 1.77
CA ASN A 124 -10.27 -2.23 0.38
C ASN A 124 -9.49 -3.20 -0.49
N ASN A 125 -10.03 -4.40 -0.62
CA ASN A 125 -9.56 -5.43 -1.53
C ASN A 125 -10.67 -5.76 -2.53
N GLU A 126 -10.29 -6.25 -3.71
CA GLU A 126 -11.25 -6.69 -4.75
C GLU A 126 -12.20 -5.55 -5.16
N GLY A 127 -11.75 -4.28 -5.07
CA GLY A 127 -12.55 -3.09 -5.35
C GLY A 127 -13.70 -2.83 -4.37
N THR A 128 -13.75 -3.52 -3.23
CA THR A 128 -14.80 -3.38 -2.22
C THR A 128 -14.22 -2.89 -0.90
N LEU A 129 -14.66 -1.71 -0.46
CA LEU A 129 -14.32 -1.15 0.84
C LEU A 129 -15.16 -1.81 1.93
N ARG A 130 -14.51 -2.37 2.94
CA ARG A 130 -15.14 -3.01 4.10
C ARG A 130 -14.63 -2.36 5.37
N THR A 131 -15.54 -2.03 6.29
CA THR A 131 -15.20 -1.45 7.58
C THR A 131 -15.88 -2.25 8.68
N PHE A 132 -15.11 -2.73 9.64
CA PHE A 132 -15.62 -3.60 10.69
C PHE A 132 -14.77 -3.52 11.96
N PRO A 133 -15.37 -3.74 13.14
CA PRO A 133 -14.63 -3.84 14.39
C PRO A 133 -13.81 -5.13 14.45
N LEU A 134 -12.66 -5.08 15.10
CA LEU A 134 -11.97 -6.28 15.58
C LEU A 134 -12.83 -6.88 16.70
N THR A 135 -13.15 -8.16 16.60
CA THR A 135 -14.08 -8.86 17.51
C THR A 135 -13.37 -9.75 18.51
N ASP A 136 -12.12 -10.15 18.22
CA ASP A 136 -11.36 -11.06 19.08
C ASP A 136 -9.84 -10.85 18.90
N CYS A 137 -9.06 -11.27 19.89
CA CYS A 137 -7.61 -11.23 19.88
C CYS A 137 -7.00 -12.30 20.79
N ASN A 138 -5.84 -12.81 20.40
CA ASN A 138 -5.12 -13.81 21.22
C ASN A 138 -4.51 -13.20 22.48
N ASP A 139 -4.07 -14.05 23.41
CA ASP A 139 -3.49 -13.61 24.68
C ASP A 139 -2.15 -12.89 24.53
N GLN A 140 -1.38 -13.22 23.50
CA GLN A 140 -0.13 -12.54 23.15
C GLN A 140 -0.38 -11.14 22.55
N GLY A 141 -1.64 -10.83 22.19
CA GLY A 141 -2.04 -9.54 21.65
C GLY A 141 -1.34 -9.19 20.35
N ASN A 142 -1.07 -10.18 19.51
CA ASN A 142 -0.49 -10.01 18.18
C ASN A 142 -1.36 -10.59 17.07
N ILE A 143 -2.38 -11.38 17.39
CA ILE A 143 -3.37 -11.87 16.42
C ILE A 143 -4.71 -11.23 16.77
N PHE A 144 -5.34 -10.62 15.77
CA PHE A 144 -6.63 -9.96 15.87
C PHE A 144 -7.55 -10.53 14.80
N ASN A 145 -8.83 -10.71 15.14
CA ASN A 145 -9.85 -11.19 14.22
C ASN A 145 -10.96 -10.16 14.10
N GLY A 146 -11.57 -10.05 12.92
CA GLY A 146 -12.75 -9.24 12.72
C GLY A 146 -13.64 -9.82 11.62
N TYR A 147 -14.94 -9.62 11.75
CA TYR A 147 -15.93 -10.07 10.78
C TYR A 147 -16.53 -8.87 10.06
N THR A 148 -16.55 -8.94 8.73
CA THR A 148 -17.30 -7.97 7.92
C THR A 148 -18.81 -8.12 8.15
N ASP A 149 -19.57 -7.13 7.68
CA ASP A 149 -21.03 -7.18 7.58
C ASP A 149 -21.56 -8.42 6.84
N THR A 150 -20.82 -8.92 5.84
CA THR A 150 -21.13 -10.16 5.12
C THR A 150 -20.71 -11.45 5.85
N GLY A 151 -20.17 -11.35 7.07
CA GLY A 151 -19.71 -12.50 7.86
C GLY A 151 -18.33 -13.03 7.45
N ARG A 152 -17.63 -12.37 6.52
CA ARG A 152 -16.25 -12.74 6.13
C ARG A 152 -15.28 -12.47 7.27
N LEU A 153 -14.53 -13.49 7.68
CA LEU A 153 -13.47 -13.39 8.69
C LEU A 153 -12.17 -12.87 8.09
N TYR A 154 -11.60 -11.85 8.74
CA TYR A 154 -10.24 -11.40 8.55
C TYR A 154 -9.43 -11.67 9.82
N THR A 155 -8.26 -12.27 9.65
CA THR A 155 -7.27 -12.45 10.70
C THR A 155 -6.05 -11.58 10.38
N PHE A 156 -5.66 -10.76 11.34
CA PHE A 156 -4.51 -9.87 11.27
C PHE A 156 -3.45 -10.34 12.27
N HIS A 157 -2.25 -10.62 11.79
CA HIS A 157 -1.09 -10.88 12.63
C HIS A 157 -0.16 -9.66 12.59
N LEU A 158 0.08 -9.03 13.73
CA LEU A 158 0.83 -7.78 13.86
C LEU A 158 2.17 -7.99 14.57
N ASN A 159 3.23 -7.46 13.99
CA ASN A 159 4.57 -7.48 14.57
C ASN A 159 5.10 -6.05 14.73
N SER A 160 5.44 -5.67 15.96
CA SER A 160 5.91 -4.32 16.27
C SER A 160 7.39 -4.21 15.96
N ALA A 161 7.80 -3.05 15.42
CA ALA A 161 9.19 -2.72 15.09
C ALA A 161 9.85 -3.58 14.01
N THR A 162 9.18 -4.63 13.55
CA THR A 162 9.71 -5.57 12.56
C THR A 162 8.91 -5.41 11.28
N LYS A 163 9.61 -5.14 10.18
CA LYS A 163 8.99 -5.19 8.86
C LYS A 163 8.83 -6.64 8.43
N TYR A 164 7.76 -6.92 7.69
CA TYR A 164 7.70 -8.14 6.90
C TYR A 164 8.21 -7.88 5.49
N ASP A 165 8.93 -8.87 4.98
CA ASP A 165 9.18 -8.99 3.56
C ASP A 165 7.83 -9.18 2.85
N LEU A 166 7.67 -8.50 1.70
CA LEU A 166 6.51 -8.70 0.86
C LEU A 166 6.45 -10.17 0.41
N VAL A 167 5.26 -10.76 0.42
CA VAL A 167 5.12 -12.14 -0.04
C VAL A 167 5.58 -12.25 -1.49
N ALA A 168 6.20 -13.39 -1.84
CA ALA A 168 6.71 -13.68 -3.19
C ALA A 168 7.86 -12.78 -3.70
N SER A 169 8.27 -11.75 -2.96
CA SER A 169 9.36 -10.85 -3.40
C SER A 169 10.71 -11.55 -3.58
N GLN A 170 10.98 -12.60 -2.80
CA GLN A 170 12.24 -13.35 -2.85
C GLN A 170 12.32 -14.39 -3.99
N CYS A 171 11.18 -14.70 -4.63
CA CYS A 171 11.08 -15.82 -5.58
C CYS A 171 11.06 -15.39 -7.05
N ASN A 172 10.94 -14.09 -7.32
CA ASN A 172 11.08 -13.51 -8.66
C ASN A 172 12.54 -13.25 -9.04
N GLY A 173 13.49 -13.50 -8.13
CA GLY A 173 14.88 -13.64 -8.50
C GLY A 173 15.05 -14.94 -9.29
N ASN A 174 15.34 -14.81 -10.59
CA ASN A 174 15.89 -15.88 -11.44
C ASN A 174 16.64 -16.91 -10.60
N GLY A 175 16.32 -18.20 -10.76
CA GLY A 175 16.98 -19.32 -10.09
C GLY A 175 18.49 -19.30 -10.27
N GLY A 176 19.16 -18.51 -9.43
CA GLY A 176 20.59 -18.33 -9.38
C GLY A 176 21.14 -19.32 -8.38
N THR A 177 21.67 -20.41 -8.91
CA THR A 177 22.59 -21.34 -8.26
C THR A 177 23.49 -20.59 -7.28
N SER A 178 23.38 -20.93 -5.99
CA SER A 178 24.34 -20.54 -4.97
C SER A 178 25.73 -21.01 -5.39
N THR A 179 26.56 -20.09 -5.87
CA THR A 179 28.01 -20.25 -5.90
C THR A 179 28.64 -19.02 -5.28
N THR A 180 29.22 -19.25 -4.11
CA THR A 180 30.16 -18.39 -3.42
C THR A 180 31.32 -18.06 -4.37
N GLU A 181 31.50 -16.79 -4.74
CA GLU A 181 32.84 -16.27 -5.02
C GLU A 181 32.88 -14.74 -4.92
N SER A 182 33.76 -14.31 -4.02
CA SER A 182 34.38 -12.99 -3.95
C SER A 182 35.01 -12.64 -5.31
N THR A 183 34.91 -11.37 -5.75
CA THR A 183 36.08 -10.53 -6.16
C THR A 183 35.70 -9.31 -7.03
N LEU A 184 36.23 -8.16 -6.58
CA LEU A 184 36.57 -6.88 -7.21
C LEU A 184 35.62 -6.13 -8.20
N THR A 185 35.28 -4.93 -7.73
CA THR A 185 35.13 -3.65 -8.44
C THR A 185 35.84 -3.52 -9.78
N THR A 186 35.09 -3.12 -10.81
CA THR A 186 35.62 -2.33 -11.93
C THR A 186 34.65 -1.23 -12.31
N THR A 187 35.14 0.00 -12.20
CA THR A 187 34.49 1.26 -12.58
C THR A 187 34.31 1.30 -14.10
N THR A 188 33.11 1.64 -14.58
CA THR A 188 32.91 2.02 -15.98
C THR A 188 32.14 3.32 -16.08
N THR A 189 32.86 4.35 -16.47
CA THR A 189 32.39 5.70 -16.80
C THR A 189 31.70 5.68 -18.16
N GLY A 190 30.42 6.05 -18.22
CA GLY A 190 29.66 6.19 -19.47
C GLY A 190 28.96 7.55 -19.52
N GLY A 191 29.43 8.42 -20.42
CA GLY A 191 29.01 9.81 -20.56
C GLY A 191 27.57 10.00 -21.06
N SER A 192 26.93 11.05 -20.57
CA SER A 192 25.60 11.51 -20.97
C SER A 192 25.72 12.78 -21.80
N THR A 193 25.28 12.73 -23.06
CA THR A 193 25.12 13.88 -23.96
C THR A 193 23.78 14.56 -23.71
N THR A 194 23.80 15.85 -23.37
CA THR A 194 22.64 16.72 -23.26
C THR A 194 22.44 17.50 -24.56
N THR A 195 21.24 17.44 -25.15
CA THR A 195 20.84 18.27 -26.28
C THR A 195 19.87 19.33 -25.77
N GLY A 196 20.30 20.59 -25.88
CA GLY A 196 19.53 21.76 -25.46
C GLY A 196 18.44 22.16 -26.45
N GLY A 197 17.32 22.61 -25.89
CA GLY A 197 16.26 23.34 -26.60
C GLY A 197 15.92 24.60 -25.83
N SER A 198 16.24 25.74 -26.42
CA SER A 198 16.00 27.10 -25.95
C SER A 198 14.65 27.62 -26.43
N SER A 199 13.90 28.36 -25.59
CA SER A 199 13.25 29.64 -25.97
C SER A 199 12.52 30.31 -24.79
N THR A 200 12.93 31.57 -24.49
CA THR A 200 12.16 32.82 -24.19
C THR A 200 10.95 32.81 -23.25
N THR A 201 10.59 33.84 -22.46
CA THR A 201 11.15 35.12 -21.94
C THR A 201 10.04 35.63 -21.00
N GLY A 202 10.37 36.09 -19.78
CA GLY A 202 9.52 37.01 -19.01
C GLY A 202 8.98 36.47 -17.69
N GLY A 203 9.62 36.85 -16.58
CA GLY A 203 9.12 36.63 -15.22
C GLY A 203 10.29 36.47 -14.25
N ASN A 204 10.55 37.51 -13.47
CA ASN A 204 11.62 37.56 -12.49
C ASN A 204 11.24 36.76 -11.22
N ASP A 205 11.16 35.44 -11.34
CA ASP A 205 11.12 34.51 -10.20
C ASP A 205 12.31 33.58 -10.33
N ASN A 206 13.21 33.66 -9.35
CA ASN A 206 14.47 32.92 -9.30
C ASN A 206 14.24 31.44 -8.95
N THR A 207 13.40 30.75 -9.73
CA THR A 207 13.09 29.33 -9.52
C THR A 207 13.98 28.48 -10.42
N ASP A 208 15.20 28.21 -9.95
CA ASP A 208 16.09 27.25 -10.60
C ASP A 208 15.56 25.83 -10.40
N PHE A 209 14.80 25.31 -11.38
CA PHE A 209 14.26 23.95 -11.34
C PHE A 209 15.33 22.86 -11.29
N SER A 210 16.60 23.16 -11.61
CA SER A 210 17.69 22.19 -11.51
C SER A 210 17.95 21.73 -10.07
N LYS A 211 17.44 22.49 -9.09
CA LYS A 211 17.50 22.13 -7.66
C LYS A 211 16.53 21.02 -7.27
N ILE A 212 15.54 20.71 -8.09
CA ILE A 212 14.66 19.56 -7.92
C ILE A 212 15.23 18.38 -8.70
N GLN A 213 15.59 17.31 -8.00
CA GLN A 213 16.18 16.11 -8.59
C GLN A 213 15.28 14.91 -8.36
N TYR A 214 15.08 14.12 -9.43
CA TYR A 214 14.29 12.89 -9.40
C TYR A 214 15.24 11.70 -9.50
N ASP A 215 15.23 10.84 -8.48
CA ASP A 215 15.93 9.58 -8.49
C ASP A 215 14.91 8.43 -8.56
N ALA A 216 14.73 7.89 -9.76
CA ALA A 216 13.81 6.79 -10.03
C ALA A 216 14.53 5.44 -10.07
N SER A 217 13.91 4.43 -9.48
CA SER A 217 14.40 3.05 -9.44
C SER A 217 13.30 2.10 -9.87
N VAL A 218 13.61 1.22 -10.83
CA VAL A 218 12.72 0.13 -11.23
C VAL A 218 13.00 -1.03 -10.27
N GLU A 219 12.08 -1.29 -9.35
CA GLU A 219 12.28 -2.30 -8.30
C GLU A 219 11.86 -3.71 -8.76
N ASN A 220 10.79 -3.79 -9.57
CA ASN A 220 10.26 -5.06 -10.05
C ASN A 220 9.71 -4.91 -11.47
N THR A 221 9.76 -5.99 -12.25
CA THR A 221 9.23 -6.07 -13.62
C THR A 221 8.54 -7.41 -13.84
N TRP A 222 7.34 -7.40 -14.41
CA TRP A 222 6.59 -8.63 -14.73
C TRP A 222 5.88 -8.51 -16.07
N THR A 223 5.40 -9.64 -16.58
CA THR A 223 4.60 -9.69 -17.81
C THR A 223 3.21 -10.21 -17.48
N GLU A 224 2.19 -9.46 -17.90
CA GLU A 224 0.78 -9.80 -17.73
C GLU A 224 0.07 -9.61 -19.07
N ASN A 225 -0.64 -10.64 -19.56
CA ASN A 225 -1.35 -10.62 -20.84
C ASN A 225 -0.48 -10.20 -22.04
N GLY A 226 0.79 -10.62 -22.05
CA GLY A 226 1.76 -10.29 -23.11
C GLY A 226 2.33 -8.88 -23.03
N GLN A 227 2.00 -8.11 -22.00
CA GLN A 227 2.48 -6.75 -21.78
C GLN A 227 3.43 -6.70 -20.58
N THR A 228 4.57 -6.03 -20.74
CA THR A 228 5.53 -5.84 -19.65
C THR A 228 5.15 -4.63 -18.81
N TYR A 229 5.16 -4.81 -17.49
CA TYR A 229 4.92 -3.80 -16.49
C TYR A 229 6.11 -3.71 -15.53
N SER A 230 6.35 -2.52 -15.00
CA SER A 230 7.38 -2.30 -13.97
C SER A 230 6.85 -1.47 -12.82
N TYR A 231 7.20 -1.86 -11.60
CA TYR A 231 6.97 -1.08 -10.38
C TYR A 231 8.19 -0.16 -10.15
N VAL A 232 7.91 1.14 -10.03
CA VAL A 232 8.91 2.19 -9.93
C VAL A 232 8.75 2.95 -8.62
N THR A 233 9.86 3.11 -7.91
CA THR A 233 9.98 4.03 -6.76
C THR A 233 10.70 5.29 -7.21
N VAL A 234 10.19 6.47 -6.84
CA VAL A 234 10.82 7.77 -7.17
C VAL A 234 11.06 8.56 -5.91
N LYS A 235 12.30 9.04 -5.74
CA LYS A 235 12.69 9.97 -4.69
C LYS A 235 12.91 11.36 -5.29
N ILE A 236 12.15 12.33 -4.82
CA ILE A 236 12.31 13.74 -5.16
C ILE A 236 13.17 14.39 -4.07
N ASN A 237 14.27 15.01 -4.47
CA ASN A 237 15.16 15.75 -3.58
C ASN A 237 15.11 17.24 -3.95
N ASN A 238 14.97 18.09 -2.94
CA ASN A 238 15.18 19.53 -3.08
C ASN A 238 16.58 19.88 -2.56
N SER A 239 17.44 20.40 -3.42
CA SER A 239 18.87 20.63 -3.14
C SER A 239 19.26 22.11 -2.93
N GLY A 240 18.29 22.96 -2.56
CA GLY A 240 18.58 24.36 -2.20
C GLY A 240 17.50 25.37 -2.54
N LEU A 241 16.25 24.94 -2.73
CA LEU A 241 15.11 25.84 -2.81
C LEU A 241 14.49 26.01 -1.42
N PRO A 242 14.18 27.25 -1.00
CA PRO A 242 13.43 27.46 0.23
C PRO A 242 12.04 26.85 0.07
N ASN A 243 11.67 26.00 1.04
CA ASN A 243 10.37 25.34 1.23
C ASN A 243 9.42 25.29 0.01
N VAL A 244 9.44 24.17 -0.73
CA VAL A 244 8.55 23.94 -1.89
C VAL A 244 7.25 23.30 -1.41
N ASN A 245 6.18 24.08 -1.28
CA ASN A 245 4.86 23.64 -0.81
C ASN A 245 4.02 23.00 -1.92
N LYS A 246 4.29 23.37 -3.17
CA LYS A 246 3.69 22.76 -4.36
C LYS A 246 4.78 22.45 -5.38
N LEU A 247 4.82 21.21 -5.83
CA LEU A 247 5.67 20.78 -6.93
C LEU A 247 4.79 20.10 -7.97
N VAL A 248 4.81 20.60 -9.20
CA VAL A 248 4.14 19.98 -10.36
C VAL A 248 5.20 19.51 -11.33
N PHE A 249 5.08 18.27 -11.78
CA PHE A 249 6.04 17.62 -12.66
C PHE A 249 5.34 16.75 -13.71
N GLU A 250 6.01 16.60 -14.83
CA GLU A 250 5.63 15.70 -15.90
C GLU A 250 6.41 14.39 -15.77
N LEU A 251 5.70 13.29 -16.00
CA LEU A 251 6.25 11.94 -16.07
C LEU A 251 6.20 11.50 -17.54
N THR A 252 7.34 11.06 -18.09
CA THR A 252 7.43 10.66 -19.51
C THR A 252 6.88 9.26 -19.78
N ALA A 253 6.85 8.39 -18.77
CA ALA A 253 6.22 7.09 -18.89
C ALA A 253 4.70 7.21 -18.76
N THR A 254 3.96 6.22 -19.29
CA THR A 254 2.51 6.11 -19.08
C THR A 254 2.27 5.17 -17.91
N PRO A 255 1.77 5.67 -16.75
CA PRO A 255 1.39 4.79 -15.66
C PRO A 255 0.22 3.89 -16.05
N LYS A 256 0.16 2.70 -15.45
CA LYS A 256 -1.07 1.90 -15.44
C LYS A 256 -2.18 2.73 -14.77
N GLU A 257 -3.41 2.54 -15.20
CA GLU A 257 -4.53 3.30 -14.66
C GLU A 257 -4.64 3.08 -13.14
N ASN A 258 -4.85 4.15 -12.38
CA ASN A 258 -4.96 4.13 -10.91
C ASN A 258 -3.75 3.54 -10.17
N SER A 259 -2.57 3.48 -10.79
CA SER A 259 -1.37 2.88 -10.18
C SER A 259 -0.32 3.91 -9.78
N VAL A 260 -0.69 5.15 -9.48
CA VAL A 260 0.25 6.18 -8.99
C VAL A 260 -0.06 6.47 -7.53
N TRP A 261 0.95 6.39 -6.68
CA TRP A 261 0.82 6.44 -5.23
C TRP A 261 1.75 7.49 -4.65
N GLY A 262 1.22 8.44 -3.89
CA GLY A 262 1.98 9.59 -3.39
C GLY A 262 2.11 10.71 -4.42
N ALA A 263 1.38 10.70 -5.53
CA ALA A 263 1.29 11.86 -6.42
C ALA A 263 -0.12 11.97 -7.01
N GLU A 264 -0.57 13.19 -7.24
CA GLU A 264 -1.91 13.49 -7.74
C GLU A 264 -1.84 13.98 -9.18
N LYS A 265 -2.63 13.38 -10.07
CA LYS A 265 -2.74 13.82 -11.45
C LYS A 265 -3.69 15.01 -11.53
N ASN A 266 -3.24 16.12 -12.10
CA ASN A 266 -4.06 17.31 -12.32
C ASN A 266 -4.84 17.25 -13.64
N SER A 267 -5.71 18.24 -13.87
CA SER A 267 -6.55 18.34 -15.08
C SER A 267 -5.75 18.44 -16.39
N ASN A 268 -4.49 18.87 -16.33
CA ASN A 268 -3.61 19.00 -17.48
C ASN A 268 -2.78 17.72 -17.74
N GLY A 269 -2.98 16.68 -16.93
CA GLY A 269 -2.27 15.41 -17.05
C GLY A 269 -0.90 15.36 -16.39
N TYR A 270 -0.47 16.44 -15.74
CA TYR A 270 0.76 16.47 -14.93
C TYR A 270 0.50 15.92 -13.53
N TYR A 271 1.58 15.53 -12.85
CA TYR A 271 1.54 15.04 -11.48
C TYR A 271 1.99 16.12 -10.51
N ALA A 272 1.46 16.09 -9.29
CA ALA A 272 1.86 16.97 -8.22
C ALA A 272 2.06 16.19 -6.92
N ILE A 273 2.95 16.68 -6.06
CA ILE A 273 2.94 16.26 -4.66
C ILE A 273 1.61 16.68 -4.03
N PRO A 274 0.98 15.85 -3.18
CA PRO A 274 -0.28 16.20 -2.52
C PRO A 274 -0.13 17.46 -1.67
N ALA A 275 -1.22 18.21 -1.51
CA ALA A 275 -1.22 19.41 -0.67
C ALA A 275 -0.86 19.09 0.78
N GLY A 276 -0.10 19.98 1.44
CA GLY A 276 0.32 19.82 2.84
C GLY A 276 1.62 19.04 3.05
N TYR A 277 2.31 18.65 1.98
CA TYR A 277 3.61 17.98 2.02
C TYR A 277 4.74 18.89 1.50
N PRO A 278 5.15 19.91 2.26
CA PRO A 278 6.27 20.75 1.86
C PRO A 278 7.56 19.95 1.69
N LEU A 279 8.33 20.30 0.66
CA LEU A 279 9.65 19.75 0.39
C LEU A 279 10.71 20.81 0.76
N THR A 280 11.21 20.74 1.99
CA THR A 280 12.33 21.59 2.45
C THR A 280 13.67 21.10 1.89
N GLU A 281 14.74 21.90 2.03
CA GLU A 281 16.08 21.63 1.48
C GLU A 281 16.73 20.32 1.96
N THR A 282 16.23 19.73 3.05
CA THR A 282 16.75 18.48 3.62
C THR A 282 15.78 17.32 3.49
N GLN A 283 14.54 17.60 3.08
CA GLN A 283 13.50 16.58 2.98
C GLN A 283 13.53 15.88 1.63
N LYS A 284 13.11 14.63 1.67
CA LYS A 284 12.92 13.80 0.48
C LYS A 284 11.45 13.42 0.41
N TYR A 285 10.87 13.53 -0.77
CA TYR A 285 9.53 13.05 -1.02
C TYR A 285 9.60 11.76 -1.83
N VAL A 286 8.79 10.76 -1.50
CA VAL A 286 8.79 9.46 -2.17
C VAL A 286 7.39 9.17 -2.68
N PHE A 287 7.31 8.78 -3.94
CA PHE A 287 6.08 8.27 -4.55
C PHE A 287 6.42 7.05 -5.41
N ASN A 288 5.41 6.23 -5.70
CA ASN A 288 5.57 4.98 -6.42
C ASN A 288 4.56 4.91 -7.56
N PHE A 289 4.84 4.12 -8.58
CA PHE A 289 3.84 3.78 -9.59
C PHE A 289 4.15 2.51 -10.37
N ILE A 290 3.15 1.98 -11.06
CA ILE A 290 3.32 0.96 -12.11
C ILE A 290 3.31 1.63 -13.47
N MET A 291 4.24 1.27 -14.36
CA MET A 291 4.29 1.73 -15.74
C MET A 291 4.32 0.59 -16.74
N LEU A 292 3.97 0.89 -17.98
CA LEU A 292 4.18 0.01 -19.11
C LEU A 292 5.67 0.06 -19.53
N GLY A 293 6.26 -1.12 -19.76
CA GLY A 293 7.65 -1.28 -20.15
C GLY A 293 8.62 -1.29 -18.96
N SER A 294 9.89 -1.53 -19.26
CA SER A 294 10.98 -1.71 -18.27
C SER A 294 11.99 -0.56 -18.22
N GLN A 295 11.80 0.48 -19.03
CA GLN A 295 12.74 1.59 -19.15
C GLN A 295 12.57 2.56 -17.98
N LYS A 296 13.68 2.95 -17.34
CA LYS A 296 13.67 3.92 -16.25
C LYS A 296 12.96 5.22 -16.71
N PRO A 297 11.92 5.67 -16.01
CA PRO A 297 11.17 6.85 -16.41
C PRO A 297 11.99 8.12 -16.19
N THR A 298 11.66 9.16 -16.95
CA THR A 298 12.24 10.50 -16.78
C THR A 298 11.17 11.50 -16.34
N PHE A 299 11.63 12.58 -15.73
CA PHE A 299 10.77 13.57 -15.09
C PHE A 299 11.21 14.97 -15.50
N ARG A 300 10.24 15.87 -15.63
CA ARG A 300 10.48 17.29 -15.88
C ARG A 300 9.66 18.12 -14.90
N THR A 301 10.31 18.98 -14.13
CA THR A 301 9.62 19.96 -13.29
C THR A 301 8.89 20.97 -14.17
N ILE A 302 7.60 21.16 -13.90
CA ILE A 302 6.73 22.11 -14.62
C ILE A 302 6.59 23.40 -13.83
N SER A 303 6.38 23.32 -12.52
CA SER A 303 6.29 24.49 -11.65
C SER A 303 6.60 24.17 -10.19
N ILE A 304 7.07 25.17 -9.43
CA ILE A 304 7.25 25.10 -7.97
C ILE A 304 6.58 26.30 -7.29
N ASN A 305 6.05 26.10 -6.08
CA ASN A 305 5.74 27.08 -5.02
C ASN A 305 4.88 26.50 -3.91
#